data_AF-A0A0S8KZI0-F1
#
_entry.id   AF-A0A0S8KZI0-F1
#
_cell.length_a   1.000
_cell.length_b   1.000
_cell.length_c   1.000
_cell.angle_alpha   90.00
_cell.angle_beta   90.00
_cell.angle_gamma   90.00
#
_symmetry.space_group_name_H-M   'P 1'
#
loop_
_entity.id
_entity.type
_entity.pdbx_description
1 polymer ?
#
loop_
_entity_poly.entity_id
_entity_poly.type
_entity_poly.pdbx_seq_one_letter_code
_entity_poly.pdbx_strand_id
1 'polypeptide(L)'
;MLLLILLISCRGGEKEEMIHLGTWDHEKYGTLHVKFLKKSTILQDYPCKRGKVRFHNNGRILSFMTTDEVSLDQGMVPSGSRIYMYAGGTPEYVYLSADADVQGYKVSSKIRILPWHLSLYCTGELRSFRSGVDLEIDGIPCSYKQSIELYPDGRLLSCHLSRGIREKDHDFQTGTRIMMDKYGVPHPYLFPEHQALSRLLNMEEHLSEPIVRAYEIRLNGRLDSAQKILGPQHDKDYRNPLVHYEMARIKRHRFIGGAQQTLGNMLYSSGHTWVDPYNVILAFFHAGSLLFTAQNNNKAAEEDRIHHDYYDAIWEFEWVLELKPDYHAARLHLVDIYSHLPDNQGGDREKAEAHAKELLKYDPVWAARAEAILLPEDTGLVDFWLRILEDFRNNPMALQELGRAYLQEGDARNARECFLKAMDREAGKCILLLDLARYHMKQLRADKNKAGEHSYLAEAYLREYLDTGPVNPHRAWCFAKLAWLKDLAGDTSEGARLRDEARRLDIRYSREEAPPSLLFFISPVELFNEFESHFRP
;
A
#
# COMPACT_ATOMS: atom_id res chain seq x y z
N MET A 1 6.64 36.56 -26.10
CA MET A 1 7.70 37.02 -25.18
C MET A 1 8.56 35.81 -24.85
N LEU A 2 9.83 35.84 -25.26
CA LEU A 2 10.71 34.69 -25.48
C LEU A 2 10.87 33.77 -24.24
N LEU A 3 10.80 32.46 -24.48
CA LEU A 3 11.38 31.41 -23.63
C LEU A 3 12.90 31.62 -23.58
N LEU A 4 13.41 32.21 -22.49
CA LEU A 4 14.83 32.19 -22.19
C LEU A 4 15.11 30.86 -21.46
N ILE A 5 15.51 29.84 -22.22
CA ILE A 5 16.13 28.64 -21.65
C ILE A 5 17.44 29.10 -21.01
N LEU A 6 17.46 29.17 -19.68
CA LEU A 6 18.69 29.32 -18.90
C LEU A 6 19.56 28.08 -19.16
N LEU A 7 20.41 28.21 -20.18
CA LEU A 7 21.59 27.38 -20.38
C LEU A 7 22.52 27.66 -19.20
N ILE A 8 22.37 26.87 -18.14
CA ILE A 8 23.41 26.71 -17.13
C ILE A 8 24.67 26.29 -17.89
N SER A 9 25.73 27.05 -17.68
CA SER A 9 27.07 26.80 -18.20
C SER A 9 27.52 25.39 -17.81
N CYS A 10 27.20 24.42 -18.67
CA CYS A 10 27.77 23.10 -18.66
C CYS A 10 29.10 23.23 -19.42
N ARG A 11 30.23 22.90 -18.78
CA ARG A 11 31.52 22.84 -19.49
C ARG A 11 31.34 21.96 -20.73
N GLY A 12 31.94 22.37 -21.86
CA GLY A 12 31.63 21.89 -23.22
C GLY A 12 31.72 20.38 -23.51
N GLY A 13 31.97 19.51 -22.53
CA GLY A 13 31.88 18.04 -22.65
C GLY A 13 30.60 17.41 -22.07
N GLU A 14 29.81 18.11 -21.25
CA GLU A 14 28.67 17.50 -20.51
C GLU A 14 27.41 17.24 -21.36
N LYS A 15 27.28 17.89 -22.54
CA LYS A 15 26.08 17.75 -23.39
C LYS A 15 25.99 16.39 -24.11
N GLU A 16 27.10 15.69 -24.32
CA GLU A 16 27.12 14.39 -25.01
C GLU A 16 26.83 13.19 -24.07
N GLU A 17 26.92 13.41 -22.75
CA GLU A 17 26.93 12.36 -21.73
C GLU A 17 25.58 12.13 -21.04
N MET A 18 24.59 13.01 -21.26
CA MET A 18 23.27 12.97 -20.62
C MET A 18 22.11 12.91 -21.63
N ILE A 19 21.16 12.01 -21.40
CA ILE A 19 19.90 11.92 -22.15
C ILE A 19 18.79 12.56 -21.33
N HIS A 20 18.09 13.55 -21.87
CA HIS A 20 16.90 14.08 -21.21
C HIS A 20 15.73 13.10 -21.35
N LEU A 21 15.18 12.66 -20.23
CA LEU A 21 14.07 11.69 -20.19
C LEU A 21 12.70 12.38 -20.11
N GLY A 22 12.67 13.69 -19.82
CA GLY A 22 11.45 14.48 -19.73
C GLY A 22 11.34 15.29 -18.45
N THR A 23 10.18 15.92 -18.30
CA THR A 23 9.84 16.82 -17.19
C THR A 23 8.66 16.25 -16.41
N TRP A 24 8.74 16.28 -15.08
CA TRP A 24 7.73 15.74 -14.16
C TRP A 24 7.30 16.79 -13.14
N ASP A 25 6.01 16.98 -12.94
CA ASP A 25 5.51 17.84 -11.86
C ASP A 25 5.37 17.03 -10.56
N HIS A 26 6.07 17.49 -9.53
CA HIS A 26 6.12 16.85 -8.21
C HIS A 26 5.53 17.80 -7.16
N GLU A 27 4.62 17.30 -6.31
CA GLU A 27 3.89 18.12 -5.32
C GLU A 27 4.83 18.90 -4.37
N LYS A 28 5.87 18.23 -3.85
CA LYS A 28 6.88 18.86 -2.99
C LYS A 28 7.92 19.73 -3.70
N TYR A 29 8.41 19.32 -4.87
CA TYR A 29 9.59 19.93 -5.51
C TYR A 29 9.25 20.78 -6.75
N GLY A 30 7.96 20.88 -7.09
CA GLY A 30 7.49 21.50 -8.32
C GLY A 30 7.95 20.73 -9.56
N THR A 31 8.17 21.45 -10.65
CA THR A 31 8.61 20.88 -11.92
C THR A 31 10.07 20.38 -11.82
N LEU A 32 10.28 19.12 -12.18
CA LEU A 32 11.56 18.42 -12.15
C LEU A 32 12.01 18.02 -13.53
N HIS A 33 13.33 18.10 -13.77
CA HIS A 33 13.95 17.60 -15.01
C HIS A 33 14.62 16.27 -14.73
N VAL A 34 14.25 15.23 -15.47
CA VAL A 34 14.85 13.90 -15.33
C VAL A 34 15.84 13.67 -16.46
N LYS A 35 17.05 13.26 -16.12
CA LYS A 35 18.10 12.92 -17.09
C LYS A 35 18.69 11.56 -16.79
N PHE A 36 19.25 10.91 -17.80
CA PHE A 36 20.00 9.66 -17.69
C PHE A 36 21.46 9.92 -18.04
N LEU A 37 22.37 9.65 -17.10
CA LEU A 37 23.81 9.64 -17.31
C LEU A 37 24.23 8.36 -18.02
N LYS A 38 24.87 8.49 -19.19
CA LYS A 38 25.35 7.33 -19.98
C LYS A 38 26.55 6.63 -19.34
N LYS A 39 27.35 7.37 -18.58
CA LYS A 39 28.48 6.87 -17.78
C LYS A 39 28.54 7.63 -16.45
N SER A 40 29.31 7.12 -15.51
CA SER A 40 29.57 7.82 -14.25
C SER A 40 30.39 9.09 -14.51
N THR A 41 29.96 10.20 -13.93
CA THR A 41 30.52 11.55 -14.16
C THR A 41 30.36 12.41 -12.90
N ILE A 42 31.25 13.37 -12.69
CA ILE A 42 31.11 14.38 -11.62
C ILE A 42 30.09 15.44 -12.06
N LEU A 43 29.02 15.63 -11.29
CA LEU A 43 28.00 16.67 -11.53
C LEU A 43 27.89 17.57 -10.30
N GLN A 44 28.06 18.88 -10.48
CA GLN A 44 27.96 19.87 -9.39
C GLN A 44 28.81 19.45 -8.17
N ASP A 45 30.04 19.01 -8.44
CA ASP A 45 31.02 18.51 -7.48
C ASP A 45 30.69 17.15 -6.82
N TYR A 46 29.62 16.47 -7.26
CA TYR A 46 29.25 15.15 -6.74
C TYR A 46 29.61 14.00 -7.71
N PRO A 47 30.24 12.91 -7.22
CA PRO A 47 30.61 11.75 -8.03
C PRO A 47 29.35 10.91 -8.34
N CYS A 48 28.72 11.15 -9.49
CA CYS A 48 27.43 10.56 -9.83
C CYS A 48 27.59 9.28 -10.65
N LYS A 49 26.95 8.20 -10.20
CA LYS A 49 26.90 6.92 -10.92
C LYS A 49 26.08 7.02 -12.19
N ARG A 50 26.51 6.30 -13.22
CA ARG A 50 25.70 6.02 -14.42
C ARG A 50 24.28 5.66 -14.00
N GLY A 51 23.28 6.33 -14.58
CA GLY A 51 21.88 6.11 -14.26
C GLY A 51 21.06 7.39 -14.21
N LYS A 52 19.87 7.31 -13.61
CA LYS A 52 18.93 8.43 -13.53
C LYS A 52 19.38 9.46 -12.50
N VAL A 53 19.41 10.72 -12.92
CA VAL A 53 19.64 11.90 -12.10
C VAL A 53 18.44 12.84 -12.26
N ARG A 54 17.96 13.40 -11.16
CA ARG A 54 16.87 14.38 -11.16
C ARG A 54 17.41 15.75 -10.82
N PHE A 55 16.82 16.78 -11.41
CA PHE A 55 17.15 18.18 -11.18
C PHE A 55 15.89 18.95 -10.79
N HIS A 56 16.06 19.89 -9.86
CA HIS A 56 15.10 20.95 -9.59
C HIS A 56 14.90 21.82 -10.83
N ASN A 57 13.82 22.60 -10.88
CA ASN A 57 13.57 23.52 -12.00
C ASN A 57 14.67 24.60 -12.15
N ASN A 58 15.36 24.94 -11.06
CA ASN A 58 16.51 25.85 -11.08
C ASN A 58 17.81 25.20 -11.59
N GLY A 59 17.74 23.93 -12.01
CA GLY A 59 18.85 23.15 -12.55
C GLY A 59 19.86 22.62 -11.52
N ARG A 60 19.62 22.79 -10.22
CA ARG A 60 20.39 22.11 -9.17
C ARG A 60 20.01 20.64 -9.08
N ILE A 61 20.98 19.80 -8.75
CA ILE A 61 20.74 18.37 -8.59
C ILE A 61 19.75 18.13 -7.44
N LEU A 62 18.72 17.32 -7.70
CA LEU A 62 17.75 16.88 -6.71
C LEU A 62 18.09 15.49 -6.20
N SER A 63 18.47 14.55 -7.08
CA SER A 63 18.73 13.17 -6.66
C SER A 63 19.71 12.46 -7.57
N PHE A 64 20.65 11.75 -6.96
CA PHE A 64 21.68 10.97 -7.64
C PHE A 64 22.16 9.80 -6.77
N MET A 65 22.90 8.88 -7.38
CA MET A 65 23.60 7.79 -6.68
C MET A 65 25.11 8.04 -6.75
N THR A 66 25.83 7.78 -5.67
CA THR A 66 27.26 8.05 -5.58
C THR A 66 28.08 6.91 -6.21
N THR A 67 29.21 7.22 -6.87
CA THR A 67 30.23 6.22 -7.28
C THR A 67 31.30 6.02 -6.26
N ASP A 68 31.59 7.06 -5.51
CA ASP A 68 32.65 7.11 -4.52
C ASP A 68 32.06 7.56 -3.19
N GLU A 69 32.85 7.42 -2.12
CA GLU A 69 32.47 7.99 -0.84
C GLU A 69 32.37 9.53 -0.98
N VAL A 70 31.29 10.09 -0.45
CA VAL A 70 31.05 11.54 -0.52
C VAL A 70 31.20 12.13 0.86
N SER A 71 32.12 13.07 1.00
CA SER A 71 32.20 13.94 2.18
C SER A 71 31.05 14.93 2.10
N LEU A 72 30.10 14.81 3.01
CA LEU A 72 29.15 15.87 3.31
C LEU A 72 29.63 16.61 4.55
N ASP A 73 29.18 17.85 4.77
CA ASP A 73 29.50 18.60 6.00
C ASP A 73 29.07 17.84 7.27
N GLN A 74 28.16 16.88 7.12
CA GLN A 74 27.55 16.09 8.18
C GLN A 74 28.25 14.74 8.46
N GLY A 75 29.14 14.29 7.57
CA GLY A 75 29.78 12.98 7.67
C GLY A 75 30.08 12.35 6.32
N MET A 76 30.63 11.14 6.35
CA MET A 76 30.99 10.39 5.14
C MET A 76 29.82 9.53 4.69
N VAL A 77 29.41 9.69 3.43
CA VAL A 77 28.38 8.87 2.81
C VAL A 77 29.02 7.79 1.95
N PRO A 78 28.78 6.49 2.22
CA PRO A 78 29.42 5.40 1.50
C PRO A 78 29.11 5.42 -0.01
N SER A 79 30.04 4.88 -0.81
CA SER A 79 29.85 4.66 -2.24
C SER A 79 28.59 3.81 -2.53
N GLY A 80 27.83 4.19 -3.57
CA GLY A 80 26.59 3.50 -3.94
C GLY A 80 25.34 4.01 -3.21
N SER A 81 25.49 4.95 -2.29
CA SER A 81 24.38 5.59 -1.60
C SER A 81 23.58 6.49 -2.54
N ARG A 82 22.27 6.66 -2.27
CA ARG A 82 21.41 7.60 -3.01
C ARG A 82 21.15 8.83 -2.16
N ILE A 83 21.45 10.00 -2.71
CA ILE A 83 21.28 11.28 -2.03
C ILE A 83 20.14 12.05 -2.71
N TYR A 84 19.29 12.68 -1.90
CA TYR A 84 18.33 13.69 -2.31
C TYR A 84 18.74 15.03 -1.70
N MET A 85 18.63 16.10 -2.48
CA MET A 85 19.13 17.41 -2.13
C MET A 85 18.00 18.43 -2.14
N TYR A 86 18.02 19.34 -1.17
CA TYR A 86 17.28 20.59 -1.25
C TYR A 86 17.73 21.39 -2.48
N ALA A 87 16.82 22.22 -3.00
CA ALA A 87 17.17 23.21 -4.02
C ALA A 87 18.25 24.19 -3.53
N GLY A 88 18.46 24.31 -2.22
CA GLY A 88 19.53 25.07 -1.58
C GLY A 88 20.93 24.46 -1.73
N GLY A 89 21.05 23.17 -2.08
CA GLY A 89 22.33 22.46 -2.21
C GLY A 89 22.72 21.67 -0.96
N THR A 90 21.90 21.67 0.08
CA THR A 90 22.07 20.82 1.26
C THR A 90 21.41 19.45 1.01
N PRO A 91 22.00 18.33 1.48
CA PRO A 91 21.33 17.04 1.49
C PRO A 91 20.05 17.10 2.33
N GLU A 92 18.99 16.49 1.82
CA GLU A 92 17.69 16.36 2.50
C GLU A 92 17.49 14.93 3.01
N TYR A 93 17.73 13.95 2.13
CA TYR A 93 17.57 12.54 2.46
C TYR A 93 18.75 11.74 1.92
N VAL A 94 19.19 10.75 2.69
CA VAL A 94 20.26 9.84 2.25
C VAL A 94 19.82 8.39 2.47
N TYR A 95 19.94 7.60 1.41
CA TYR A 95 19.88 6.14 1.46
C TYR A 95 21.31 5.62 1.45
N LEU A 96 21.77 5.19 2.60
CA LEU A 96 23.11 4.65 2.77
C LEU A 96 23.21 3.24 2.16
N SER A 97 24.27 2.97 1.41
CA SER A 97 24.59 1.61 0.93
C SER A 97 25.21 0.72 2.01
N ALA A 98 25.80 1.31 3.04
CA ALA A 98 26.41 0.64 4.20
C ALA A 98 26.21 1.51 5.46
N ASP A 99 26.28 0.91 6.64
CA ASP A 99 26.22 1.66 7.90
C ASP A 99 27.26 2.79 7.89
N ALA A 100 26.90 3.98 8.38
CA ALA A 100 27.75 5.15 8.33
C ALA A 100 27.64 5.99 9.60
N ASP A 101 28.73 6.65 9.97
CA ASP A 101 28.74 7.62 11.05
C ASP A 101 28.37 9.01 10.51
N VAL A 102 27.26 9.56 11.03
CA VAL A 102 26.72 10.86 10.61
C VAL A 102 26.45 11.69 11.86
N GLN A 103 27.13 12.84 11.97
CA GLN A 103 27.05 13.75 13.12
C GLN A 103 27.20 13.05 14.49
N GLY A 104 28.10 12.07 14.56
CA GLY A 104 28.38 11.32 15.80
C GLY A 104 27.43 10.14 16.06
N TYR A 105 26.44 9.91 15.20
CA TYR A 105 25.54 8.76 15.30
C TYR A 105 25.87 7.69 14.27
N LYS A 106 25.90 6.44 14.73
CA LYS A 106 26.02 5.28 13.84
C LYS A 106 24.67 4.97 13.21
N VAL A 107 24.50 5.39 11.96
CA VAL A 107 23.28 5.21 11.18
C VAL A 107 23.33 3.88 10.44
N SER A 108 22.27 3.09 10.59
CA SER A 108 22.15 1.79 9.93
C SER A 108 21.71 1.93 8.48
N SER A 109 22.35 1.22 7.56
CA SER A 109 21.85 1.05 6.19
C SER A 109 20.77 -0.02 6.06
N LYS A 110 20.48 -0.75 7.14
CA LYS A 110 19.57 -1.90 7.13
C LYS A 110 18.10 -1.49 7.27
N ILE A 111 17.67 -0.43 6.57
CA ILE A 111 16.27 0.04 6.54
C ILE A 111 15.65 -0.29 5.18
N ARG A 112 14.40 -0.77 5.18
CA ARG A 112 13.63 -1.17 3.98
C ARG A 112 12.21 -0.57 3.92
N ILE A 113 11.96 0.54 4.63
CA ILE A 113 10.62 0.82 5.17
C ILE A 113 10.20 2.28 5.02
N LEU A 114 11.09 3.19 5.43
CA LEU A 114 10.92 4.61 5.14
C LEU A 114 11.77 4.92 3.92
N PRO A 115 11.32 5.83 3.05
CA PRO A 115 12.11 6.19 1.89
C PRO A 115 13.42 6.90 2.28
N TRP A 116 13.92 6.91 3.50
CA TRP A 116 15.17 7.60 3.83
C TRP A 116 15.87 6.90 5.00
N HIS A 117 17.17 6.59 4.89
CA HIS A 117 17.92 6.02 6.02
C HIS A 117 18.21 7.07 7.09
N LEU A 118 18.46 8.28 6.63
CA LEU A 118 18.46 9.48 7.44
C LEU A 118 17.84 10.64 6.66
N SER A 119 17.30 11.60 7.40
CA SER A 119 16.87 12.90 6.91
C SER A 119 17.61 14.03 7.64
N LEU A 120 17.79 15.13 6.93
CA LEU A 120 18.51 16.31 7.37
C LEU A 120 17.60 17.53 7.24
N TYR A 121 17.77 18.50 8.13
CA TYR A 121 17.23 19.84 7.94
C TYR A 121 17.93 20.55 6.78
N CYS A 122 17.29 21.57 6.19
CA CYS A 122 17.91 22.35 5.11
C CYS A 122 19.16 23.13 5.57
N THR A 123 19.30 23.33 6.88
CA THR A 123 20.46 23.87 7.58
C THR A 123 21.58 22.85 7.80
N GLY A 124 21.30 21.55 7.56
CA GLY A 124 22.28 20.48 7.54
C GLY A 124 22.35 19.65 8.82
N GLU A 125 21.56 19.93 9.84
CA GLU A 125 21.51 19.13 11.07
C GLU A 125 20.68 17.86 10.88
N LEU A 126 21.06 16.78 11.58
CA LEU A 126 20.36 15.50 11.56
C LEU A 126 18.95 15.68 12.11
N ARG A 127 17.96 15.30 11.29
CA ARG A 127 16.55 15.40 11.63
C ARG A 127 15.97 14.08 12.07
N SER A 128 16.27 13.01 11.33
CA SER A 128 15.84 11.67 11.71
C SER A 128 16.79 10.62 11.16
N PHE A 129 16.92 9.52 11.87
CA PHE A 129 17.78 8.40 11.48
C PHE A 129 17.38 7.13 12.22
N ARG A 130 17.90 5.98 11.81
CA ARG A 130 17.83 4.76 12.60
C ARG A 130 19.23 4.32 12.98
N SER A 131 19.40 3.92 14.23
CA SER A 131 20.67 3.36 14.67
C SER A 131 20.73 1.85 14.39
N GLY A 132 21.95 1.31 14.33
CA GLY A 132 22.18 -0.14 14.31
C GLY A 132 22.15 -0.78 15.70
N VAL A 133 22.12 0.03 16.76
CA VAL A 133 22.16 -0.39 18.17
C VAL A 133 21.28 0.54 19.01
N ASP A 134 20.82 0.08 20.16
CA ASP A 134 20.11 0.97 21.09
C ASP A 134 21.04 2.12 21.51
N LEU A 135 20.49 3.33 21.56
CA LEU A 135 21.24 4.54 21.91
C LEU A 135 20.69 5.17 23.18
N GLU A 136 21.50 5.98 23.85
CA GLU A 136 21.03 6.86 24.92
C GLU A 136 21.23 8.31 24.47
N ILE A 137 20.13 9.05 24.31
CA ILE A 137 20.14 10.45 23.85
C ILE A 137 19.37 11.27 24.87
N ASP A 138 19.99 12.33 25.40
CA ASP A 138 19.41 13.16 26.48
C ASP A 138 18.93 12.35 27.70
N GLY A 139 19.62 11.24 28.01
CA GLY A 139 19.25 10.32 29.09
C GLY A 139 18.08 9.39 28.77
N ILE A 140 17.55 9.42 27.55
CA ILE A 140 16.47 8.56 27.09
C ILE A 140 17.04 7.35 26.33
N PRO A 141 16.66 6.11 26.68
CA PRO A 141 17.09 4.91 25.99
C PRO A 141 16.27 4.70 24.71
N CYS A 142 16.83 5.09 23.56
CA CYS A 142 16.25 4.99 22.23
C CYS A 142 16.44 3.61 21.61
N SER A 143 15.37 3.02 21.09
CA SER A 143 15.37 1.73 20.40
C SER A 143 15.92 1.81 18.98
N TYR A 144 16.84 0.91 18.63
CA TYR A 144 17.34 0.76 17.24
C TYR A 144 16.27 0.24 16.28
N LYS A 145 15.21 -0.36 16.82
CA LYS A 145 14.14 -0.96 16.02
C LYS A 145 13.29 0.07 15.31
N GLN A 146 13.38 1.35 15.63
CA GLN A 146 12.54 2.39 15.02
C GLN A 146 13.35 3.67 14.77
N SER A 147 12.78 4.59 13.98
CA SER A 147 13.42 5.88 13.74
C SER A 147 13.54 6.69 15.03
N ILE A 148 14.68 7.36 15.16
CA ILE A 148 14.96 8.42 16.12
C ILE A 148 14.80 9.75 15.39
N GLU A 149 14.16 10.71 16.02
CA GLU A 149 13.96 12.06 15.49
C GLU A 149 14.61 13.07 16.45
N LEU A 150 15.25 14.09 15.88
CA LEU A 150 15.96 15.13 16.61
C LEU A 150 15.42 16.51 16.23
N TYR A 151 15.55 17.45 17.17
CA TYR A 151 15.42 18.87 16.89
C TYR A 151 16.63 19.40 16.09
N PRO A 152 16.52 20.58 15.45
CA PRO A 152 17.65 21.18 14.75
C PRO A 152 18.89 21.45 15.63
N ASP A 153 18.71 21.56 16.95
CA ASP A 153 19.80 21.72 17.91
C ASP A 153 20.44 20.40 18.37
N GLY A 154 19.99 19.26 17.80
CA GLY A 154 20.51 17.93 18.08
C GLY A 154 19.88 17.24 19.30
N ARG A 155 19.01 17.92 20.05
CA ARG A 155 18.26 17.29 21.15
C ARG A 155 17.26 16.28 20.63
N LEU A 156 16.97 15.27 21.44
CA LEU A 156 15.96 14.27 21.14
C LEU A 156 14.60 14.94 20.97
N LEU A 157 13.92 14.65 19.86
CA LEU A 157 12.54 15.04 19.61
C LEU A 157 11.61 13.84 19.86
N SER A 158 11.93 12.66 19.33
CA SER A 158 11.10 11.47 19.49
C SER A 158 11.91 10.19 19.28
N CYS A 159 11.58 9.15 20.03
CA CYS A 159 12.07 7.79 19.81
C CYS A 159 11.08 6.77 20.37
N HIS A 160 11.31 5.50 20.05
CA HIS A 160 10.76 4.39 20.85
C HIS A 160 11.74 4.04 21.96
N LEU A 161 11.24 3.61 23.11
CA LEU A 161 12.10 3.22 24.23
C LEU A 161 12.69 1.82 24.06
N SER A 162 14.00 1.65 24.24
CA SER A 162 14.63 0.32 24.28
C SER A 162 14.48 -0.40 25.62
N ARG A 163 14.23 0.37 26.68
CA ARG A 163 13.84 -0.10 28.02
C ARG A 163 12.92 0.92 28.67
N GLY A 164 12.08 0.47 29.60
CA GLY A 164 11.21 1.37 30.35
C GLY A 164 11.98 2.46 31.12
N ILE A 165 11.36 3.62 31.26
CA ILE A 165 11.88 4.77 32.01
C ILE A 165 10.82 5.29 32.98
N ARG A 166 11.27 5.96 34.04
CA ARG A 166 10.40 6.64 34.99
C ARG A 166 10.75 8.12 35.00
N GLU A 167 9.79 8.96 34.64
CA GLU A 167 9.93 10.42 34.70
C GLU A 167 8.86 10.98 35.64
N LYS A 168 9.30 11.52 36.80
CA LYS A 168 8.43 12.01 37.87
C LYS A 168 7.38 10.96 38.28
N ASP A 169 6.11 11.21 37.96
CA ASP A 169 4.94 10.38 38.29
C ASP A 169 4.49 9.45 37.15
N HIS A 170 5.21 9.41 36.03
CA HIS A 170 4.86 8.60 34.86
C HIS A 170 5.90 7.51 34.60
N ASP A 171 5.43 6.27 34.55
CA ASP A 171 6.23 5.11 34.13
C ASP A 171 5.94 4.82 32.65
N PHE A 172 6.98 4.82 31.83
CA PHE A 172 6.93 4.49 30.41
C PHE A 172 7.49 3.08 30.20
N GLN A 173 6.76 2.25 29.47
CA GLN A 173 7.18 0.87 29.20
C GLN A 173 8.15 0.81 28.01
N THR A 174 8.94 -0.27 27.95
CA THR A 174 9.75 -0.60 26.78
C THR A 174 8.90 -0.59 25.51
N GLY A 175 9.41 -0.07 24.41
CA GLY A 175 8.69 0.03 23.14
C GLY A 175 7.78 1.26 23.01
N THR A 176 7.45 1.94 24.12
CA THR A 176 6.64 3.16 24.08
C THR A 176 7.33 4.22 23.23
N ARG A 177 6.61 4.84 22.30
CA ARG A 177 7.09 6.05 21.62
C ARG A 177 6.87 7.26 22.50
N ILE A 178 7.93 8.05 22.66
CA ILE A 178 7.89 9.29 23.40
C ILE A 178 8.15 10.48 22.49
N MET A 179 7.68 11.65 22.91
CA MET A 179 8.01 12.94 22.33
C MET A 179 8.56 13.85 23.42
N MET A 180 9.70 14.46 23.17
CA MET A 180 10.27 15.44 24.08
C MET A 180 9.59 16.79 23.84
N ASP A 181 9.29 17.52 24.90
CA ASP A 181 8.92 18.93 24.77
C ASP A 181 10.16 19.84 24.68
N LYS A 182 9.92 21.15 24.48
CA LYS A 182 11.00 22.15 24.40
C LYS A 182 11.89 22.23 25.65
N TYR A 183 11.44 21.69 26.78
CA TYR A 183 12.18 21.63 28.04
C TYR A 183 12.90 20.30 28.26
N GLY A 184 12.81 19.36 27.32
CA GLY A 184 13.41 18.04 27.43
C GLY A 184 12.62 17.09 28.34
N VAL A 185 11.33 17.36 28.57
CA VAL A 185 10.49 16.43 29.33
C VAL A 185 9.87 15.41 28.36
N PRO A 186 10.04 14.10 28.60
CA PRO A 186 9.39 13.06 27.80
C PRO A 186 7.90 13.04 28.09
N HIS A 187 7.12 13.19 27.03
CA HIS A 187 5.69 12.93 27.01
C HIS A 187 5.45 11.65 26.23
N PRO A 188 4.44 10.84 26.56
CA PRO A 188 4.04 9.79 25.63
C PRO A 188 3.69 10.50 24.33
N TYR A 189 4.27 10.04 23.22
CA TYR A 189 3.77 10.43 21.90
C TYR A 189 2.40 9.78 21.85
N LEU A 190 1.35 10.49 22.32
CA LEU A 190 0.00 9.98 22.60
C LEU A 190 -0.30 8.83 21.61
N PHE A 191 -0.32 7.57 22.05
CA PHE A 191 -1.13 7.04 23.13
C PHE A 191 -0.46 5.92 23.98
N PRO A 192 -0.73 5.83 25.31
CA PRO A 192 -0.19 4.81 26.22
C PRO A 192 -0.55 3.36 25.83
N GLU A 193 0.33 2.39 26.06
CA GLU A 193 0.11 0.94 25.81
C GLU A 193 -1.17 0.37 26.46
N HIS A 194 -1.55 0.85 27.65
CA HIS A 194 -2.81 0.43 28.28
C HIS A 194 -4.06 0.98 27.55
N GLN A 195 -3.90 2.05 26.77
CA GLN A 195 -4.88 2.53 25.81
C GLN A 195 -4.65 1.95 24.41
N ALA A 196 -3.49 1.39 24.05
CA ALA A 196 -3.32 0.70 22.77
C ALA A 196 -4.20 -0.57 22.68
N LEU A 197 -4.36 -1.32 23.77
CA LEU A 197 -5.37 -2.40 23.84
C LEU A 197 -6.82 -1.89 23.79
N SER A 198 -7.10 -0.69 24.31
CA SER A 198 -8.44 -0.07 24.20
C SER A 198 -8.64 0.73 22.90
N ARG A 199 -7.58 1.09 22.16
CA ARG A 199 -7.54 1.92 20.94
C ARG A 199 -7.11 1.19 19.68
N LEU A 200 -6.65 -0.06 19.79
CA LEU A 200 -6.46 -0.97 18.66
C LEU A 200 -7.71 -1.03 17.75
N LEU A 201 -8.87 -0.60 18.28
CA LEU A 201 -10.14 -0.44 17.57
C LEU A 201 -10.87 0.90 17.84
N ASN A 202 -10.34 1.84 18.64
CA ASN A 202 -11.09 3.08 18.99
C ASN A 202 -10.89 4.22 18.00
N MET A 203 -10.98 3.89 16.70
CA MET A 203 -11.00 4.85 15.60
C MET A 203 -12.20 5.80 15.69
N GLU A 204 -13.20 5.45 16.49
CA GLU A 204 -14.37 6.28 16.79
C GLU A 204 -13.99 7.64 17.39
N GLU A 205 -12.91 7.73 18.17
CA GLU A 205 -12.42 9.00 18.73
C GLU A 205 -11.89 9.96 17.64
N HIS A 206 -11.43 9.41 16.52
CA HIS A 206 -10.96 10.19 15.37
C HIS A 206 -12.07 10.49 14.36
N LEU A 207 -13.27 9.91 14.52
CA LEU A 207 -14.39 10.20 13.65
C LEU A 207 -14.84 11.65 13.85
N SER A 208 -15.08 12.31 12.73
CA SER A 208 -15.72 13.61 12.69
C SER A 208 -16.83 13.57 11.65
N GLU A 209 -17.82 14.45 11.79
CA GLU A 209 -18.93 14.57 10.84
C GLU A 209 -18.45 14.66 9.37
N PRO A 210 -17.40 15.44 9.02
CA PRO A 210 -16.87 15.44 7.65
C PRO A 210 -16.37 14.09 7.15
N ILE A 211 -15.73 13.28 8.01
CA ILE A 211 -15.21 11.95 7.63
C ILE A 211 -16.37 11.00 7.37
N VAL A 212 -17.33 10.92 8.30
CA VAL A 212 -18.52 10.07 8.17
C VAL A 212 -19.30 10.44 6.92
N ARG A 213 -19.53 11.73 6.70
CA ARG A 213 -20.24 12.23 5.53
C ARG A 213 -19.50 11.94 4.22
N ALA A 214 -18.16 12.07 4.19
CA ALA A 214 -17.37 11.72 3.02
C ALA A 214 -17.47 10.23 2.69
N TYR A 215 -17.37 9.37 3.71
CA TYR A 215 -17.56 7.92 3.59
C TYR A 215 -18.94 7.56 3.01
N GLU A 216 -20.03 8.06 3.59
CA GLU A 216 -21.40 7.78 3.14
C GLU A 216 -21.65 8.25 1.69
N ILE A 217 -21.15 9.44 1.34
CA ILE A 217 -21.25 9.98 -0.01
C ILE A 217 -20.48 9.10 -1.01
N ARG A 218 -19.33 8.55 -0.61
CA ARG A 218 -18.57 7.62 -1.45
C ARG A 218 -19.28 6.28 -1.62
N LEU A 219 -19.94 5.73 -0.58
CA LEU A 219 -20.79 4.53 -0.71
C LEU A 219 -21.95 4.73 -1.69
N ASN A 220 -22.39 5.98 -1.86
CA ASN A 220 -23.41 6.37 -2.82
C ASN A 220 -22.86 6.69 -4.23
N GLY A 221 -21.57 6.44 -4.49
CA GLY A 221 -20.93 6.65 -5.80
C GLY A 221 -20.65 8.13 -6.14
N ARG A 222 -20.69 9.02 -5.14
CA ARG A 222 -20.53 10.47 -5.31
C ARG A 222 -19.12 10.93 -4.93
N LEU A 223 -18.12 10.26 -5.49
CA LEU A 223 -16.70 10.39 -5.14
C LEU A 223 -16.15 11.84 -5.18
N ASP A 224 -16.48 12.60 -6.23
CA ASP A 224 -16.03 13.99 -6.38
C ASP A 224 -16.61 14.90 -5.27
N SER A 225 -17.82 14.59 -4.78
CA SER A 225 -18.45 15.30 -3.66
C SER A 225 -17.80 14.94 -2.33
N ALA A 226 -17.44 13.68 -2.12
CA ALA A 226 -16.71 13.23 -0.93
C ALA A 226 -15.35 13.96 -0.81
N GLN A 227 -14.61 14.07 -1.92
CA GLN A 227 -13.33 14.79 -1.95
C GLN A 227 -13.48 16.27 -1.60
N LYS A 228 -14.54 16.95 -2.06
CA LYS A 228 -14.80 18.36 -1.74
C LYS A 228 -15.08 18.59 -0.25
N ILE A 229 -15.67 17.62 0.44
CA ILE A 229 -15.94 17.70 1.87
C ILE A 229 -14.67 17.45 2.67
N LEU A 230 -13.88 16.46 2.26
CA LEU A 230 -12.69 16.04 3.00
C LEU A 230 -11.46 16.92 2.75
N GLY A 231 -11.35 17.53 1.57
CA GLY A 231 -10.22 18.39 1.18
C GLY A 231 -9.91 19.51 2.19
N PRO A 232 -10.90 20.34 2.59
CA PRO A 232 -10.66 21.39 3.59
C PRO A 232 -10.24 20.87 4.97
N GLN A 233 -10.56 19.62 5.32
CA GLN A 233 -10.14 19.00 6.59
C GLN A 233 -8.69 18.55 6.51
N HIS A 234 -8.26 18.04 5.35
CA HIS A 234 -6.87 17.69 5.09
C HIS A 234 -5.92 18.89 5.30
N ASP A 235 -6.40 20.11 5.04
CA ASP A 235 -5.62 21.34 5.24
C ASP A 235 -5.70 21.90 6.69
N LYS A 236 -6.77 21.57 7.44
CA LYS A 236 -7.04 22.12 8.78
C LYS A 236 -6.59 21.24 9.92
N ASP A 237 -6.74 19.92 9.78
CA ASP A 237 -6.38 18.93 10.79
C ASP A 237 -5.59 17.80 10.13
N TYR A 238 -4.39 18.15 9.68
CA TYR A 238 -3.44 17.21 9.07
C TYR A 238 -3.05 16.06 10.01
N ARG A 239 -3.37 16.17 11.31
CA ARG A 239 -3.02 15.19 12.33
C ARG A 239 -4.12 14.13 12.55
N ASN A 240 -5.28 14.27 11.92
CA ASN A 240 -6.29 13.22 12.00
C ASN A 240 -6.00 12.11 10.97
N PRO A 241 -5.60 10.90 11.40
CA PRO A 241 -5.21 9.85 10.46
C PRO A 241 -6.38 9.31 9.62
N LEU A 242 -7.63 9.47 10.09
CA LEU A 242 -8.81 9.06 9.34
C LEU A 242 -9.11 9.96 8.14
N VAL A 243 -8.69 11.23 8.17
CA VAL A 243 -8.77 12.12 7.01
C VAL A 243 -7.87 11.60 5.89
N HIS A 244 -6.64 11.18 6.23
CA HIS A 244 -5.68 10.61 5.27
C HIS A 244 -6.14 9.27 4.74
N TYR A 245 -6.64 8.40 5.62
CA TYR A 245 -7.22 7.11 5.26
C TYR A 245 -8.38 7.24 4.27
N GLU A 246 -9.39 8.08 4.57
CA GLU A 246 -10.52 8.27 3.65
C GLU A 246 -10.10 8.98 2.35
N MET A 247 -9.16 9.92 2.41
CA MET A 247 -8.61 10.56 1.21
C MET A 247 -7.89 9.55 0.32
N ALA A 248 -7.14 8.60 0.90
CA ALA A 248 -6.48 7.54 0.17
C ALA A 248 -7.50 6.60 -0.51
N ARG A 249 -8.60 6.23 0.18
CA ARG A 249 -9.71 5.46 -0.42
C ARG A 249 -10.36 6.22 -1.58
N ILE A 250 -10.56 7.52 -1.44
CA ILE A 250 -11.07 8.38 -2.52
C ILE A 250 -10.13 8.35 -3.72
N LYS A 251 -8.83 8.59 -3.51
CA LYS A 251 -7.82 8.62 -4.57
C LYS A 251 -7.69 7.26 -5.29
N ARG A 252 -7.72 6.15 -4.54
CA ARG A 252 -7.70 4.80 -5.13
C ARG A 252 -8.94 4.50 -5.95
N HIS A 253 -10.13 4.89 -5.47
CA HIS A 253 -11.37 4.76 -6.23
C HIS A 253 -11.33 5.58 -7.54
N ARG A 254 -10.79 6.80 -7.51
CA ARG A 254 -10.60 7.61 -8.72
C ARG A 254 -9.68 6.93 -9.73
N PHE A 255 -8.60 6.31 -9.24
CA PHE A 255 -7.61 5.62 -10.07
C PHE A 255 -8.25 4.45 -10.84
N ILE A 256 -8.92 3.53 -10.14
CA ILE A 256 -9.59 2.38 -10.78
C ILE A 256 -10.78 2.79 -11.66
N GLY A 257 -11.37 3.96 -11.41
CA GLY A 257 -12.38 4.60 -12.26
C GLY A 257 -11.84 5.27 -13.54
N GLY A 258 -10.52 5.23 -13.75
CA GLY A 258 -9.86 5.81 -14.93
C GLY A 258 -9.76 7.34 -14.91
N ALA A 259 -9.80 7.98 -13.73
CA ALA A 259 -9.46 9.40 -13.62
C ALA A 259 -7.93 9.58 -13.74
N GLN A 260 -7.48 10.79 -14.15
CA GLN A 260 -6.07 11.15 -14.05
C GLN A 260 -5.66 11.20 -12.58
N GLN A 261 -5.09 10.10 -12.10
CA GLN A 261 -4.50 10.03 -10.78
C GLN A 261 -3.24 9.17 -10.81
N THR A 262 -2.23 9.57 -10.04
CA THR A 262 -0.97 8.82 -9.94
C THR A 262 -1.00 7.90 -8.71
N LEU A 263 -0.30 6.76 -8.80
CA LEU A 263 -0.09 5.88 -7.66
C LEU A 263 0.64 6.62 -6.52
N GLY A 264 1.59 7.49 -6.85
CA GLY A 264 2.30 8.33 -5.87
C GLY A 264 1.37 9.24 -5.06
N ASN A 265 0.38 9.86 -5.69
CA ASN A 265 -0.57 10.72 -4.98
C ASN A 265 -1.48 9.94 -4.02
N MET A 266 -1.82 8.69 -4.38
CA MET A 266 -2.57 7.77 -3.52
C MET A 266 -1.70 7.31 -2.35
N LEU A 267 -0.47 6.87 -2.65
CA LEU A 267 0.48 6.40 -1.65
C LEU A 267 0.89 7.51 -0.68
N TYR A 268 0.93 8.77 -1.13
CA TYR A 268 1.13 9.91 -0.25
C TYR A 268 0.06 9.93 0.85
N SER A 269 -1.23 9.83 0.51
CA SER A 269 -2.30 9.86 1.53
C SER A 269 -2.30 8.61 2.41
N SER A 270 -2.08 7.41 1.85
CA SER A 270 -2.00 6.22 2.71
C SER A 270 -0.76 6.26 3.60
N GLY A 271 0.37 6.75 3.11
CA GLY A 271 1.60 6.97 3.86
C GLY A 271 1.55 8.21 4.75
N HIS A 272 0.39 8.77 5.06
CA HIS A 272 0.17 9.72 6.15
C HIS A 272 -0.77 9.18 7.23
N THR A 273 -1.18 7.90 7.12
CA THR A 273 -1.85 7.22 8.23
C THR A 273 -0.89 6.87 9.37
N TRP A 274 0.44 6.97 9.18
CA TRP A 274 1.45 6.83 10.24
C TRP A 274 1.31 7.82 11.39
N VAL A 275 0.47 8.87 11.25
CA VAL A 275 0.16 9.75 12.38
C VAL A 275 -0.40 8.94 13.56
N ASP A 276 -1.02 7.79 13.28
CA ASP A 276 -1.27 6.73 14.27
C ASP A 276 -0.75 5.38 13.75
N PRO A 277 0.56 5.09 13.92
CA PRO A 277 1.20 3.92 13.33
C PRO A 277 0.89 2.62 14.08
N TYR A 278 0.21 2.70 15.23
CA TYR A 278 -0.18 1.55 16.05
C TYR A 278 -1.62 1.11 15.80
N ASN A 279 -2.36 1.87 14.99
CA ASN A 279 -3.68 1.45 14.58
C ASN A 279 -3.59 0.37 13.50
N VAL A 280 -4.01 -0.83 13.84
CA VAL A 280 -3.91 -2.00 12.97
C VAL A 280 -4.72 -1.85 11.67
N ILE A 281 -5.85 -1.12 11.67
CA ILE A 281 -6.66 -0.86 10.46
C ILE A 281 -5.87 0.01 9.49
N LEU A 282 -5.25 1.07 10.01
CA LEU A 282 -4.47 2.02 9.23
C LEU A 282 -3.17 1.41 8.70
N ALA A 283 -2.46 0.66 9.53
CA ALA A 283 -1.25 -0.06 9.15
C ALA A 283 -1.55 -1.09 8.05
N PHE A 284 -2.61 -1.89 8.22
CA PHE A 284 -3.02 -2.88 7.23
C PHE A 284 -3.43 -2.24 5.89
N PHE A 285 -4.16 -1.13 5.94
CA PHE A 285 -4.51 -0.40 4.73
C PHE A 285 -3.29 0.21 4.03
N HIS A 286 -2.30 0.68 4.78
CA HIS A 286 -1.05 1.18 4.22
C HIS A 286 -0.27 0.06 3.52
N ALA A 287 -0.09 -1.09 4.19
CA ALA A 287 0.52 -2.29 3.62
C ALA A 287 -0.17 -2.71 2.31
N GLY A 288 -1.50 -2.79 2.30
CA GLY A 288 -2.29 -3.09 1.11
C GLY A 288 -2.19 -2.03 0.00
N SER A 289 -1.94 -0.76 0.35
CA SER A 289 -1.74 0.32 -0.63
C SER A 289 -0.37 0.29 -1.28
N LEU A 290 0.67 -0.10 -0.53
CA LEU A 290 2.01 -0.37 -1.06
C LEU A 290 1.98 -1.58 -1.99
N LEU A 291 1.33 -2.67 -1.57
CA LEU A 291 1.14 -3.86 -2.39
C LEU A 291 0.43 -3.48 -3.70
N PHE A 292 -0.69 -2.76 -3.63
CA PHE A 292 -1.39 -2.28 -4.83
C PHE A 292 -0.52 -1.41 -5.74
N THR A 293 0.36 -0.59 -5.18
CA THR A 293 1.27 0.26 -5.95
C THR A 293 2.33 -0.56 -6.67
N ALA A 294 2.97 -1.51 -5.98
CA ALA A 294 3.94 -2.43 -6.57
C ALA A 294 3.34 -3.19 -7.77
N GLN A 295 2.10 -3.66 -7.63
CA GLN A 295 1.36 -4.37 -8.68
C GLN A 295 1.14 -3.52 -9.93
N ASN A 296 0.67 -2.29 -9.75
CA ASN A 296 0.33 -1.43 -10.88
C ASN A 296 1.56 -0.81 -11.55
N ASN A 297 2.66 -0.64 -10.81
CA ASN A 297 3.96 -0.28 -11.39
C ASN A 297 4.50 -1.39 -12.30
N ASN A 298 4.39 -2.66 -11.89
CA ASN A 298 4.85 -3.79 -12.70
C ASN A 298 4.06 -3.96 -13.99
N LYS A 299 2.74 -3.74 -13.97
CA LYS A 299 1.91 -3.77 -15.19
C LYS A 299 2.26 -2.68 -16.21
N ALA A 300 2.93 -1.60 -15.79
CA ALA A 300 3.25 -0.44 -16.62
C ALA A 300 4.68 -0.43 -17.18
N ALA A 301 5.53 -1.42 -16.85
CA ALA A 301 6.94 -1.45 -17.24
C ALA A 301 7.27 -2.57 -18.23
N GLU A 302 7.88 -2.20 -19.36
CA GLU A 302 8.71 -3.10 -20.18
C GLU A 302 9.95 -3.52 -19.36
N GLU A 303 10.05 -4.83 -19.10
CA GLU A 303 11.15 -5.73 -18.68
C GLU A 303 12.34 -5.30 -17.79
N ASP A 304 12.67 -4.02 -17.56
CA ASP A 304 14.00 -3.66 -17.02
C ASP A 304 14.01 -2.78 -15.76
N ARG A 305 12.98 -2.89 -14.90
CA ARG A 305 12.99 -2.24 -13.58
C ARG A 305 12.87 -3.30 -12.47
N ILE A 306 13.98 -3.59 -11.81
CA ILE A 306 13.97 -4.28 -10.51
C ILE A 306 13.38 -3.29 -9.49
N HIS A 307 12.08 -3.42 -9.25
CA HIS A 307 11.34 -2.62 -8.29
C HIS A 307 11.58 -3.15 -6.86
N HIS A 308 11.98 -2.27 -5.94
CA HIS A 308 12.07 -2.57 -4.51
C HIS A 308 10.68 -2.52 -3.83
N ASP A 309 9.62 -2.27 -4.60
CA ASP A 309 8.30 -1.87 -4.13
C ASP A 309 7.56 -2.95 -3.31
N TYR A 310 7.87 -4.25 -3.49
CA TYR A 310 7.27 -5.32 -2.67
C TYR A 310 7.91 -5.44 -1.28
N TYR A 311 9.16 -5.04 -1.10
CA TYR A 311 9.81 -5.11 0.22
C TYR A 311 9.14 -4.17 1.23
N ASP A 312 8.72 -2.99 0.79
CA ASP A 312 7.98 -2.04 1.61
C ASP A 312 6.64 -2.67 2.07
N ALA A 313 5.90 -3.30 1.14
CA ALA A 313 4.65 -3.96 1.46
C ALA A 313 4.83 -5.16 2.42
N ILE A 314 5.83 -6.01 2.17
CA ILE A 314 6.19 -7.13 3.05
C ILE A 314 6.45 -6.63 4.46
N TRP A 315 7.27 -5.58 4.59
CA TRP A 315 7.58 -5.08 5.91
C TRP A 315 6.35 -4.51 6.63
N GLU A 316 5.50 -3.74 5.95
CA GLU A 316 4.30 -3.19 6.58
C GLU A 316 3.33 -4.29 7.01
N PHE A 317 3.24 -5.40 6.27
CA PHE A 317 2.47 -6.56 6.72
C PHE A 317 3.09 -7.24 7.95
N GLU A 318 4.42 -7.34 8.03
CA GLU A 318 5.10 -7.82 9.25
C GLU A 318 4.83 -6.88 10.44
N TRP A 319 4.88 -5.56 10.23
CA TRP A 319 4.53 -4.57 11.25
C TRP A 319 3.09 -4.74 11.74
N VAL A 320 2.14 -4.97 10.83
CA VAL A 320 0.75 -5.28 11.20
C VAL A 320 0.67 -6.51 12.11
N LEU A 321 1.51 -7.53 11.89
CA LEU A 321 1.59 -8.71 12.75
C LEU A 321 2.33 -8.47 14.07
N GLU A 322 3.25 -7.50 14.15
CA GLU A 322 3.80 -7.04 15.43
C GLU A 322 2.71 -6.37 16.28
N LEU A 323 1.81 -5.58 15.66
CA LEU A 323 0.68 -4.93 16.33
C LEU A 323 -0.44 -5.91 16.70
N LYS A 324 -0.75 -6.84 15.80
CA LYS A 324 -1.81 -7.84 15.95
C LYS A 324 -1.34 -9.20 15.41
N PRO A 325 -0.70 -10.04 16.25
CA PRO A 325 -0.13 -11.31 15.83
C PRO A 325 -1.14 -12.30 15.22
N ASP A 326 -2.40 -12.24 15.62
CA ASP A 326 -3.52 -13.06 15.15
C ASP A 326 -4.26 -12.43 13.95
N TYR A 327 -3.70 -11.43 13.27
CA TYR A 327 -4.37 -10.84 12.09
C TYR A 327 -4.18 -11.71 10.83
N HIS A 328 -5.13 -12.61 10.61
CA HIS A 328 -5.02 -13.64 9.58
C HIS A 328 -4.84 -13.10 8.16
N ALA A 329 -5.56 -12.04 7.77
CA ALA A 329 -5.47 -11.46 6.43
C ALA A 329 -4.07 -10.91 6.11
N ALA A 330 -3.44 -10.22 7.06
CA ALA A 330 -2.07 -9.72 6.93
C ALA A 330 -1.08 -10.86 6.74
N ARG A 331 -1.25 -11.93 7.55
CA ARG A 331 -0.41 -13.12 7.48
C ARG A 331 -0.58 -13.88 6.15
N LEU A 332 -1.80 -13.98 5.61
CA LEU A 332 -2.01 -14.57 4.28
C LEU A 332 -1.38 -13.74 3.16
N HIS A 333 -1.38 -12.41 3.24
CA HIS A 333 -0.64 -11.60 2.26
C HIS A 333 0.86 -11.89 2.28
N LEU A 334 1.47 -12.09 3.46
CA LEU A 334 2.87 -12.52 3.54
C LEU A 334 3.09 -13.90 2.91
N VAL A 335 2.22 -14.88 3.20
CA VAL A 335 2.30 -16.21 2.57
C VAL A 335 2.20 -16.10 1.05
N ASP A 336 1.25 -15.32 0.54
CA ASP A 336 1.02 -15.14 -0.90
C ASP A 336 2.21 -14.46 -1.60
N ILE A 337 2.77 -13.42 -0.99
CA ILE A 337 3.95 -12.71 -1.51
C ILE A 337 5.20 -13.59 -1.47
N TYR A 338 5.50 -14.18 -0.31
CA TYR A 338 6.71 -14.98 -0.12
C TYR A 338 6.74 -16.25 -0.97
N SER A 339 5.58 -16.81 -1.31
CA SER A 339 5.49 -18.04 -2.09
C SER A 339 5.59 -17.84 -3.61
N HIS A 340 5.23 -16.68 -4.13
CA HIS A 340 5.14 -16.46 -5.59
C HIS A 340 6.18 -15.50 -6.16
N LEU A 341 6.70 -14.56 -5.37
CA LEU A 341 7.75 -13.67 -5.87
C LEU A 341 9.10 -14.41 -5.96
N PRO A 342 9.99 -14.03 -6.90
CA PRO A 342 11.38 -14.45 -6.86
C PRO A 342 12.11 -13.87 -5.64
N ASP A 343 13.16 -14.54 -5.16
CA ASP A 343 13.96 -14.13 -3.99
C ASP A 343 14.44 -12.67 -4.06
N ASN A 344 14.87 -12.22 -5.24
CA ASN A 344 15.36 -10.86 -5.44
C ASN A 344 14.27 -9.77 -5.36
N GLN A 345 12.99 -10.16 -5.40
CA GLN A 345 11.82 -9.28 -5.24
C GLN A 345 11.11 -9.47 -3.89
N GLY A 346 11.68 -10.28 -2.99
CA GLY A 346 11.13 -10.54 -1.67
C GLY A 346 10.44 -11.88 -1.53
N GLY A 347 10.56 -12.79 -2.51
CA GLY A 347 10.22 -14.20 -2.35
C GLY A 347 11.04 -14.88 -1.25
N ASP A 348 10.42 -15.79 -0.51
CA ASP A 348 11.05 -16.57 0.56
C ASP A 348 10.15 -17.75 0.96
N ARG A 349 10.30 -18.90 0.28
CA ARG A 349 9.41 -20.05 0.49
C ARG A 349 9.42 -20.56 1.93
N GLU A 350 10.57 -20.50 2.62
CA GLU A 350 10.70 -20.91 4.03
C GLU A 350 9.88 -19.99 4.96
N LYS A 351 9.92 -18.67 4.74
CA LYS A 351 9.05 -17.75 5.49
C LYS A 351 7.58 -17.97 5.19
N ALA A 352 7.21 -18.24 3.94
CA ALA A 352 5.83 -18.55 3.59
C ALA A 352 5.30 -19.75 4.40
N GLU A 353 6.10 -20.83 4.53
CA GLU A 353 5.78 -21.99 5.38
C GLU A 353 5.71 -21.63 6.86
N ALA A 354 6.65 -20.81 7.34
CA ALA A 354 6.65 -20.37 8.73
C ALA A 354 5.38 -19.59 9.08
N HIS A 355 4.92 -18.67 8.22
CA HIS A 355 3.67 -17.95 8.42
C HIS A 355 2.44 -18.87 8.34
N ALA A 356 2.42 -19.84 7.41
CA ALA A 356 1.35 -20.83 7.33
C ALA A 356 1.26 -21.69 8.61
N LYS A 357 2.39 -22.14 9.12
CA LYS A 357 2.47 -22.88 10.40
C LYS A 357 2.05 -22.02 11.59
N GLU A 358 2.37 -20.73 11.57
CA GLU A 358 1.96 -19.79 12.61
C GLU A 358 0.45 -19.56 12.57
N LEU A 359 -0.19 -19.47 11.39
CA LEU A 359 -1.65 -19.38 11.26
C LEU A 359 -2.36 -20.56 11.94
N LEU A 360 -1.80 -21.77 11.84
CA LEU A 360 -2.40 -22.97 12.42
C LEU A 360 -2.58 -22.87 13.94
N LYS A 361 -1.77 -22.05 14.62
CA LYS A 361 -1.91 -21.81 16.06
C LYS A 361 -3.14 -20.98 16.41
N TYR A 362 -3.61 -20.14 15.49
CA TYR A 362 -4.71 -19.20 15.70
C TYR A 362 -6.02 -19.71 15.09
N ASP A 363 -5.99 -20.17 13.84
CA ASP A 363 -7.18 -20.61 13.12
C ASP A 363 -6.84 -21.67 12.05
N PRO A 364 -7.31 -22.91 12.22
CA PRO A 364 -7.03 -24.00 11.27
C PRO A 364 -7.56 -23.77 9.85
N VAL A 365 -8.68 -23.06 9.68
CA VAL A 365 -9.26 -22.83 8.35
C VAL A 365 -8.47 -21.76 7.60
N TRP A 366 -8.01 -20.72 8.30
CA TRP A 366 -7.07 -19.75 7.70
C TRP A 366 -5.71 -20.38 7.41
N ALA A 367 -5.23 -21.29 8.25
CA ALA A 367 -4.03 -22.06 7.99
C ALA A 367 -4.18 -22.94 6.74
N ALA A 368 -5.34 -23.58 6.56
CA ALA A 368 -5.63 -24.34 5.34
C ALA A 368 -5.60 -23.46 4.08
N ARG A 369 -6.00 -22.17 4.15
CA ARG A 369 -5.84 -21.22 3.03
C ARG A 369 -4.38 -20.97 2.71
N ALA A 370 -3.55 -20.80 3.73
CA ALA A 370 -2.11 -20.63 3.56
C ALA A 370 -1.48 -21.88 2.94
N GLU A 371 -1.87 -23.06 3.42
CA GLU A 371 -1.42 -24.33 2.85
C GLU A 371 -1.83 -24.47 1.38
N ALA A 372 -3.08 -24.16 1.05
CA ALA A 372 -3.58 -24.19 -0.33
C ALA A 372 -2.77 -23.30 -1.29
N ILE A 373 -2.32 -22.13 -0.81
CA ILE A 373 -1.41 -21.22 -1.56
C ILE A 373 -0.05 -21.89 -1.81
N LEU A 374 0.45 -22.67 -0.85
CA LEU A 374 1.77 -23.31 -0.92
C LEU A 374 1.78 -24.62 -1.69
N LEU A 375 0.61 -25.21 -1.95
CA LEU A 375 0.49 -26.45 -2.71
C LEU A 375 0.98 -26.27 -4.17
N PRO A 376 1.65 -27.30 -4.74
CA PRO A 376 1.95 -27.36 -6.16
C PRO A 376 0.72 -27.13 -7.05
N GLU A 377 0.91 -26.51 -8.21
CA GLU A 377 -0.18 -26.13 -9.13
C GLU A 377 -1.01 -27.33 -9.63
N ASP A 378 -0.43 -28.54 -9.66
CA ASP A 378 -1.08 -29.78 -10.08
C ASP A 378 -1.83 -30.50 -8.94
N THR A 379 -1.85 -29.93 -7.73
CA THR A 379 -2.57 -30.51 -6.60
C THR A 379 -4.07 -30.29 -6.74
N GLY A 380 -4.86 -31.36 -6.58
CA GLY A 380 -6.33 -31.29 -6.57
C GLY A 380 -6.86 -30.48 -5.39
N LEU A 381 -7.13 -29.19 -5.60
CA LEU A 381 -7.63 -28.28 -4.56
C LEU A 381 -9.05 -28.65 -4.10
N VAL A 382 -9.86 -29.27 -4.96
CA VAL A 382 -11.19 -29.78 -4.58
C VAL A 382 -11.07 -30.83 -3.48
N ASP A 383 -10.23 -31.87 -3.70
CA ASP A 383 -10.01 -32.93 -2.70
C ASP A 383 -9.40 -32.38 -1.41
N PHE A 384 -8.50 -31.40 -1.53
CA PHE A 384 -7.93 -30.72 -0.37
C PHE A 384 -9.02 -30.05 0.48
N TRP A 385 -9.87 -29.21 -0.11
CA TRP A 385 -10.90 -28.49 0.62
C TRP A 385 -12.04 -29.39 1.12
N LEU A 386 -12.36 -30.48 0.40
CA LEU A 386 -13.30 -31.49 0.88
C LEU A 386 -12.83 -32.11 2.20
N ARG A 387 -11.55 -32.46 2.33
CA ARG A 387 -10.98 -32.97 3.59
C ARG A 387 -11.08 -31.96 4.72
N ILE A 388 -10.76 -30.68 4.46
CA ILE A 388 -10.90 -29.62 5.48
C ILE A 388 -12.36 -29.52 5.98
N LEU A 389 -13.34 -29.68 5.09
CA LEU A 389 -14.76 -29.66 5.47
C LEU A 389 -15.22 -30.89 6.26
N GLU A 390 -14.47 -31.99 6.31
CA GLU A 390 -14.78 -33.13 7.20
C GLU A 390 -14.70 -32.70 8.67
N ASP A 391 -13.67 -31.92 9.01
CA ASP A 391 -13.44 -31.39 10.36
C ASP A 391 -14.18 -30.08 10.62
N PHE A 392 -14.31 -29.22 9.59
CA PHE A 392 -14.91 -27.88 9.69
C PHE A 392 -16.22 -27.77 8.91
N ARG A 393 -17.13 -28.72 9.13
CA ARG A 393 -18.41 -28.84 8.40
C ARG A 393 -19.16 -27.51 8.30
N ASN A 394 -19.49 -27.13 7.07
CA ASN A 394 -20.22 -25.90 6.72
C ASN A 394 -19.54 -24.59 7.13
N ASN A 395 -18.22 -24.58 7.39
CA ASN A 395 -17.50 -23.33 7.58
C ASN A 395 -17.59 -22.48 6.30
N PRO A 396 -18.08 -21.22 6.37
CA PRO A 396 -18.35 -20.40 5.19
C PRO A 396 -17.09 -20.10 4.37
N MET A 397 -15.93 -19.97 5.02
CA MET A 397 -14.65 -19.74 4.37
C MET A 397 -14.15 -20.98 3.63
N ALA A 398 -14.20 -22.16 4.27
CA ALA A 398 -13.83 -23.40 3.61
C ALA A 398 -14.76 -23.73 2.43
N LEU A 399 -16.07 -23.42 2.54
CA LEU A 399 -17.02 -23.52 1.44
C LEU A 399 -16.71 -22.55 0.30
N GLN A 400 -16.33 -21.30 0.63
CA GLN A 400 -15.88 -20.32 -0.37
C GLN A 400 -14.66 -20.83 -1.14
N GLU A 401 -13.64 -21.36 -0.45
CA GLU A 401 -12.43 -21.83 -1.12
C GLU A 401 -12.65 -23.13 -1.91
N LEU A 402 -13.49 -24.04 -1.41
CA LEU A 402 -13.95 -25.20 -2.19
C LEU A 402 -14.68 -24.77 -3.46
N GLY A 403 -15.56 -23.77 -3.37
CA GLY A 403 -16.26 -23.26 -4.54
C GLY A 403 -15.33 -22.64 -5.58
N ARG A 404 -14.28 -21.93 -5.14
CA ARG A 404 -13.23 -21.41 -6.03
C ARG A 404 -12.41 -22.52 -6.68
N ALA A 405 -12.10 -23.58 -5.93
CA ALA A 405 -11.43 -24.77 -6.48
C ALA A 405 -12.28 -25.45 -7.57
N TYR A 406 -13.60 -25.60 -7.34
CA TYR A 406 -14.51 -26.11 -8.37
C TYR A 406 -14.55 -25.22 -9.63
N LEU A 407 -14.49 -23.89 -9.49
CA LEU A 407 -14.41 -23.00 -10.65
C LEU A 407 -13.11 -23.18 -11.44
N GLN A 408 -11.99 -23.45 -10.78
CA GLN A 408 -10.71 -23.72 -11.44
C GLN A 408 -10.76 -25.02 -12.26
N GLU A 409 -11.49 -26.04 -11.78
CA GLU A 409 -11.74 -27.29 -12.50
C GLU A 409 -12.87 -27.19 -13.55
N GLY A 410 -13.51 -26.03 -13.65
CA GLY A 410 -14.59 -25.77 -14.61
C GLY A 410 -15.99 -26.22 -14.15
N ASP A 411 -16.14 -26.65 -12.90
CA ASP A 411 -17.39 -27.12 -12.31
C ASP A 411 -18.18 -25.99 -11.63
N ALA A 412 -18.77 -25.12 -12.44
CA ALA A 412 -19.58 -24.00 -11.94
C ALA A 412 -20.82 -24.42 -11.15
N ARG A 413 -21.31 -25.65 -11.34
CA ARG A 413 -22.48 -26.15 -10.63
C ARG A 413 -22.15 -26.41 -9.17
N ASN A 414 -21.12 -27.22 -8.90
CA ASN A 414 -20.70 -27.51 -7.54
C ASN A 414 -20.13 -26.26 -6.85
N ALA A 415 -19.48 -25.37 -7.59
CA ALA A 415 -19.08 -24.06 -7.08
C ALA A 415 -20.28 -23.26 -6.54
N ARG A 416 -21.36 -23.16 -7.32
CA ARG A 416 -22.59 -22.47 -6.89
C ARG A 416 -23.18 -23.10 -5.63
N GLU A 417 -23.24 -24.42 -5.54
CA GLU A 417 -23.76 -25.10 -4.35
C GLU A 417 -22.95 -24.77 -3.10
N CYS A 418 -21.62 -24.66 -3.21
CA CYS A 418 -20.75 -24.26 -2.11
C CYS A 418 -20.98 -22.79 -1.72
N PHE A 419 -21.06 -21.89 -2.70
CA PHE A 419 -21.28 -20.47 -2.45
C PHE A 419 -22.64 -20.17 -1.82
N LEU A 420 -23.71 -20.85 -2.25
CA LEU A 420 -25.03 -20.73 -1.61
C LEU A 420 -24.97 -21.17 -0.15
N LYS A 421 -24.33 -22.31 0.14
CA LYS A 421 -24.15 -22.76 1.52
C LYS A 421 -23.33 -21.76 2.35
N ALA A 422 -22.32 -21.11 1.77
CA ALA A 422 -21.56 -20.07 2.45
C ALA A 422 -22.42 -18.82 2.74
N MET A 423 -23.21 -18.38 1.76
CA MET A 423 -24.14 -17.24 1.86
C MET A 423 -25.23 -17.47 2.91
N ASP A 424 -25.76 -18.70 3.01
CA ASP A 424 -26.74 -19.07 4.02
C ASP A 424 -26.20 -18.94 5.47
N ARG A 425 -24.88 -19.01 5.64
CA ARG A 425 -24.22 -18.87 6.94
C ARG A 425 -23.77 -17.45 7.21
N GLU A 426 -23.32 -16.75 6.18
CA GLU A 426 -22.79 -15.41 6.29
C GLU A 426 -23.27 -14.58 5.10
N ALA A 427 -24.28 -13.73 5.35
CA ALA A 427 -24.92 -12.93 4.31
C ALA A 427 -23.93 -12.03 3.54
N GLY A 428 -22.82 -11.64 4.18
CA GLY A 428 -21.73 -10.89 3.55
C GLY A 428 -21.02 -11.62 2.40
N LYS A 429 -21.16 -12.96 2.31
CA LYS A 429 -20.59 -13.80 1.25
C LYS A 429 -21.35 -13.72 -0.07
N CYS A 430 -22.37 -12.85 -0.19
CA CYS A 430 -23.07 -12.63 -1.46
C CYS A 430 -22.13 -12.17 -2.61
N ILE A 431 -20.97 -11.60 -2.29
CA ILE A 431 -19.93 -11.25 -3.27
C ILE A 431 -19.48 -12.44 -4.13
N LEU A 432 -19.63 -13.68 -3.64
CA LEU A 432 -19.28 -14.91 -4.37
C LEU A 432 -20.14 -15.12 -5.64
N LEU A 433 -21.30 -14.49 -5.74
CA LEU A 433 -22.08 -14.44 -6.99
C LEU A 433 -21.29 -13.74 -8.11
N LEU A 434 -20.44 -12.77 -7.76
CA LEU A 434 -19.58 -12.10 -8.74
C LEU A 434 -18.42 -13.00 -9.20
N ASP A 435 -17.95 -13.94 -8.38
CA ASP A 435 -16.97 -14.94 -8.81
C ASP A 435 -17.58 -15.89 -9.86
N LEU A 436 -18.84 -16.31 -9.68
CA LEU A 436 -19.58 -17.07 -10.71
C LEU A 436 -19.76 -16.24 -11.99
N ALA A 437 -20.21 -14.99 -11.88
CA ALA A 437 -20.38 -14.11 -13.03
C ALA A 437 -19.07 -13.95 -13.81
N ARG A 438 -17.96 -13.68 -13.12
CA ARG A 438 -16.63 -13.53 -13.71
C ARG A 438 -16.15 -14.81 -14.36
N TYR A 439 -16.38 -15.97 -13.75
CA TYR A 439 -16.08 -17.26 -14.37
C TYR A 439 -16.77 -17.39 -15.73
N HIS A 440 -18.09 -17.17 -15.79
CA HIS A 440 -18.81 -17.25 -17.06
C HIS A 440 -18.37 -16.18 -18.07
N MET A 441 -18.07 -14.96 -17.63
CA MET A 441 -17.51 -13.92 -18.51
C MET A 441 -16.13 -14.30 -19.09
N LYS A 442 -15.30 -15.03 -18.33
CA LYS A 442 -14.03 -15.58 -18.84
C LYS A 442 -14.28 -16.71 -19.83
N GLN A 443 -15.17 -17.65 -19.53
CA GLN A 443 -15.51 -18.78 -20.41
C GLN A 443 -16.12 -18.31 -21.74
N LEU A 444 -16.95 -17.27 -21.73
CA LEU A 444 -17.45 -16.58 -22.93
C LEU A 444 -16.32 -16.17 -23.89
N ARG A 445 -15.18 -15.70 -23.35
CA ARG A 445 -14.01 -15.30 -24.16
C ARG A 445 -13.20 -16.50 -24.64
N ALA A 446 -13.18 -17.57 -23.86
CA ALA A 446 -12.42 -18.78 -24.15
C ALA A 446 -13.11 -19.70 -25.18
N ASP A 447 -14.42 -19.89 -25.06
CA ASP A 447 -15.22 -20.76 -25.94
C ASP A 447 -16.38 -20.00 -26.60
N LYS A 448 -16.16 -19.61 -27.87
CA LYS A 448 -17.15 -18.89 -28.66
C LYS A 448 -18.41 -19.71 -28.97
N ASN A 449 -18.32 -21.05 -28.95
CA ASN A 449 -19.47 -21.91 -29.26
C ASN A 449 -20.49 -21.92 -28.13
N LYS A 450 -20.04 -21.72 -26.88
CA LYS A 450 -20.89 -21.63 -25.69
C LYS A 450 -21.12 -20.18 -25.24
N ALA A 451 -20.76 -19.21 -26.07
CA ALA A 451 -20.82 -17.81 -25.70
C ALA A 451 -22.23 -17.36 -25.25
N GLY A 452 -23.28 -17.82 -25.93
CA GLY A 452 -24.66 -17.50 -25.55
C GLY A 452 -25.04 -18.01 -24.15
N GLU A 453 -24.68 -19.24 -23.82
CA GLU A 453 -24.94 -19.87 -22.52
C GLU A 453 -24.18 -19.15 -21.41
N HIS A 454 -22.87 -18.94 -21.59
CA HIS A 454 -22.06 -18.24 -20.59
C HIS A 454 -22.47 -16.77 -20.42
N SER A 455 -22.91 -16.09 -21.50
CA SER A 455 -23.46 -14.73 -21.40
C SER A 455 -24.72 -14.69 -20.53
N TYR A 456 -25.65 -15.62 -20.76
CA TYR A 456 -26.89 -15.73 -19.98
C TYR A 456 -26.62 -15.99 -18.49
N LEU A 457 -25.73 -16.94 -18.19
CA LEU A 457 -25.36 -17.27 -16.80
C LEU A 457 -24.64 -16.11 -16.11
N ALA A 458 -23.72 -15.43 -16.80
CA ALA A 458 -23.07 -14.23 -16.25
C ALA A 458 -24.09 -13.13 -15.93
N GLU A 459 -25.04 -12.87 -16.83
CA GLU A 459 -26.11 -11.90 -16.60
C GLU A 459 -27.00 -12.29 -15.41
N ALA A 460 -27.36 -13.58 -15.28
CA ALA A 460 -28.17 -14.07 -14.17
C ALA A 460 -27.50 -13.80 -12.82
N TYR A 461 -26.21 -14.16 -12.66
CA TYR A 461 -25.50 -13.95 -11.40
C TYR A 461 -25.25 -12.47 -11.09
N LEU A 462 -24.99 -11.63 -12.10
CA LEU A 462 -24.90 -10.18 -11.91
C LEU A 462 -26.22 -9.59 -11.39
N ARG A 463 -27.37 -10.08 -11.87
CA ARG A 463 -28.69 -9.65 -11.41
C ARG A 463 -29.00 -10.18 -10.02
N GLU A 464 -28.71 -11.45 -9.76
CA GLU A 464 -28.86 -12.06 -8.42
C GLU A 464 -28.05 -11.28 -7.37
N TYR A 465 -26.83 -10.85 -7.70
CA TYR A 465 -26.03 -9.99 -6.81
C TYR A 465 -26.63 -8.58 -6.65
N LEU A 466 -27.17 -7.98 -7.71
CA LEU A 466 -27.85 -6.68 -7.60
C LEU A 466 -29.06 -6.74 -6.66
N ASP A 467 -29.78 -7.86 -6.63
CA ASP A 467 -30.95 -8.08 -5.78
C ASP A 467 -30.58 -8.18 -4.28
N THR A 468 -29.31 -8.42 -3.94
CA THR A 468 -28.85 -8.38 -2.54
C THR A 468 -28.65 -6.96 -2.00
N GLY A 469 -28.91 -5.93 -2.80
CA GLY A 469 -28.78 -4.53 -2.41
C GLY A 469 -27.36 -4.04 -2.13
N PRO A 470 -26.36 -4.28 -2.99
CA PRO A 470 -24.97 -3.85 -2.75
C PRO A 470 -24.81 -2.32 -2.85
N VAL A 471 -23.68 -1.80 -2.38
CA VAL A 471 -23.36 -0.36 -2.47
C VAL A 471 -23.32 0.14 -3.92
N ASN A 472 -23.58 1.43 -4.15
CA ASN A 472 -23.69 1.99 -5.51
C ASN A 472 -22.46 1.73 -6.39
N PRO A 473 -21.20 1.82 -5.90
CA PRO A 473 -20.03 1.47 -6.71
C PRO A 473 -20.04 0.04 -7.24
N HIS A 474 -20.50 -0.93 -6.44
CA HIS A 474 -20.66 -2.32 -6.87
C HIS A 474 -21.82 -2.48 -7.85
N ARG A 475 -22.95 -1.82 -7.60
CA ARG A 475 -24.08 -1.80 -8.53
C ARG A 475 -23.67 -1.23 -9.89
N ALA A 476 -22.95 -0.11 -9.89
CA ALA A 476 -22.46 0.54 -11.09
C ALA A 476 -21.51 -0.37 -11.88
N TRP A 477 -20.59 -1.06 -11.18
CA TRP A 477 -19.72 -2.06 -11.80
C TRP A 477 -20.53 -3.20 -12.44
N CYS A 478 -21.57 -3.73 -11.76
CA CYS A 478 -22.44 -4.77 -12.31
C CYS A 478 -23.18 -4.30 -13.57
N PHE A 479 -23.76 -3.11 -13.55
CA PHE A 479 -24.41 -2.52 -14.72
C PHE A 479 -23.44 -2.28 -15.88
N ALA A 480 -22.19 -1.91 -15.59
CA ALA A 480 -21.16 -1.79 -16.62
C ALA A 480 -20.81 -3.16 -17.25
N LYS A 481 -20.77 -4.24 -16.46
CA LYS A 481 -20.55 -5.60 -16.99
C LYS A 481 -21.77 -6.12 -17.76
N LEU A 482 -22.99 -5.86 -17.29
CA LEU A 482 -24.22 -6.15 -18.02
C LEU A 482 -24.24 -5.42 -19.37
N ALA A 483 -23.86 -4.13 -19.39
CA ALA A 483 -23.77 -3.35 -20.62
C ALA A 483 -22.78 -3.97 -21.63
N TRP A 484 -21.62 -4.42 -21.14
CA TRP A 484 -20.63 -5.10 -21.95
C TRP A 484 -21.18 -6.41 -22.55
N LEU A 485 -21.93 -7.21 -21.78
CA LEU A 485 -22.58 -8.43 -22.28
C LEU A 485 -23.61 -8.12 -23.38
N LYS A 486 -24.39 -7.04 -23.24
CA LYS A 486 -25.39 -6.63 -24.25
C LYS A 486 -24.74 -6.13 -25.53
N ASP A 487 -23.69 -5.32 -25.43
CA ASP A 487 -22.93 -4.90 -26.62
C ASP A 487 -22.35 -6.11 -27.38
N LEU A 488 -21.82 -7.11 -26.66
CA LEU A 488 -21.31 -8.34 -27.28
C LEU A 488 -22.40 -9.13 -28.01
N ALA A 489 -23.64 -9.09 -27.50
CA ALA A 489 -24.80 -9.69 -28.15
C ALA A 489 -25.36 -8.83 -29.31
N GLY A 490 -24.77 -7.67 -29.59
CA GLY A 490 -25.23 -6.72 -30.62
C GLY A 490 -26.37 -5.79 -30.17
N ASP A 491 -26.85 -5.91 -28.93
CA ASP A 491 -27.88 -5.04 -28.36
C ASP A 491 -27.27 -3.77 -27.75
N THR A 492 -26.73 -2.95 -28.64
CA THR A 492 -26.03 -1.70 -28.28
C THR A 492 -26.94 -0.67 -27.63
N SER A 493 -28.25 -0.72 -27.88
CA SER A 493 -29.26 0.16 -27.30
C SER A 493 -29.43 -0.12 -25.80
N GLU A 494 -29.63 -1.39 -25.45
CA GLU A 494 -29.71 -1.81 -24.05
C GLU A 494 -28.36 -1.65 -23.34
N GLY A 495 -27.25 -1.94 -24.05
CA GLY A 495 -25.90 -1.67 -23.56
C GLY A 495 -25.69 -0.20 -23.18
N ALA A 496 -26.16 0.74 -24.02
CA ALA A 496 -26.09 2.17 -23.72
C ALA A 496 -26.93 2.54 -22.49
N ARG A 497 -28.16 2.03 -22.38
CA ARG A 497 -29.04 2.26 -21.23
C ARG A 497 -28.40 1.78 -19.90
N LEU A 498 -27.78 0.60 -19.92
CA LEU A 498 -27.11 0.03 -18.74
C LEU A 498 -25.84 0.82 -18.36
N ARG A 499 -25.08 1.33 -19.34
CA ARG A 499 -23.96 2.26 -19.09
C ARG A 499 -24.42 3.57 -18.44
N ASP A 500 -25.55 4.11 -18.88
CA ASP A 500 -26.11 5.32 -18.28
C ASP A 500 -26.55 5.08 -16.84
N GLU A 501 -27.15 3.92 -16.56
CA GLU A 501 -27.48 3.52 -15.19
C GLU A 501 -26.23 3.37 -14.32
N ALA A 502 -25.17 2.73 -14.83
CA ALA A 502 -23.90 2.65 -14.13
C ALA A 502 -23.33 4.05 -13.79
N ARG A 503 -23.32 4.97 -14.77
CA ARG A 503 -22.85 6.36 -14.58
C ARG A 503 -23.70 7.15 -13.58
N ARG A 504 -25.01 6.90 -13.54
CA ARG A 504 -25.94 7.55 -12.60
C ARG A 504 -25.66 7.13 -11.16
N LEU A 505 -25.32 5.86 -10.96
CA LEU A 505 -24.98 5.30 -9.65
C LEU A 505 -23.58 5.73 -9.20
N ASP A 506 -22.60 5.70 -10.10
CA ASP A 506 -21.24 6.16 -9.85
C ASP A 506 -20.57 6.60 -11.16
N ILE A 507 -20.33 7.91 -11.32
CA ILE A 507 -19.69 8.43 -12.54
C ILE A 507 -18.24 7.95 -12.72
N ARG A 508 -17.61 7.45 -11.65
CA ARG A 508 -16.24 6.95 -11.60
C ARG A 508 -16.19 5.45 -11.27
N TYR A 509 -17.23 4.68 -11.60
CA TYR A 509 -17.24 3.24 -11.34
C TYR A 509 -15.97 2.55 -11.86
N SER A 510 -15.53 1.53 -11.13
CA SER A 510 -14.32 0.77 -11.46
C SER A 510 -14.37 0.19 -12.87
N ARG A 511 -13.28 0.34 -13.62
CA ARG A 511 -13.09 -0.23 -14.96
C ARG A 511 -12.37 -1.57 -14.94
N GLU A 512 -11.95 -2.02 -13.76
CA GLU A 512 -11.24 -3.28 -13.57
C GLU A 512 -12.08 -4.49 -13.98
N GLU A 513 -11.40 -5.59 -14.28
CA GLU A 513 -12.06 -6.86 -14.58
C GLU A 513 -12.73 -7.47 -13.35
N ALA A 514 -12.15 -7.29 -12.16
CA ALA A 514 -12.73 -7.68 -10.88
C ALA A 514 -13.59 -6.54 -10.29
N PRO A 515 -14.57 -6.85 -9.43
CA PRO A 515 -15.24 -5.82 -8.64
C PRO A 515 -14.21 -5.08 -7.76
N PRO A 516 -14.45 -3.79 -7.44
CA PRO A 516 -13.61 -3.10 -6.47
C PRO A 516 -13.61 -3.85 -5.12
N SER A 517 -12.46 -3.86 -4.43
CA SER A 517 -12.32 -4.57 -3.15
C SER A 517 -13.26 -4.02 -2.08
N LEU A 518 -13.82 -4.91 -1.25
CA LEU A 518 -14.65 -4.56 -0.10
C LEU A 518 -13.91 -3.70 0.94
N LEU A 519 -12.57 -3.75 0.97
CA LEU A 519 -11.73 -2.87 1.81
C LEU A 519 -12.05 -1.38 1.60
N PHE A 520 -12.56 -1.01 0.42
CA PHE A 520 -13.00 0.37 0.20
C PHE A 520 -14.32 0.68 0.91
N PHE A 521 -15.21 -0.27 1.06
CA PHE A 521 -16.60 -0.01 1.45
C PHE A 521 -16.90 -0.36 2.91
N ILE A 522 -16.00 -1.09 3.58
CA ILE A 522 -16.09 -1.28 5.03
C ILE A 522 -16.06 0.06 5.79
N SER A 523 -16.67 0.05 6.97
CA SER A 523 -16.62 1.20 7.86
C SER A 523 -15.18 1.61 8.15
N PRO A 524 -14.86 2.92 8.24
CA PRO A 524 -13.50 3.37 8.54
C PRO A 524 -12.94 2.92 9.89
N VAL A 525 -13.81 2.40 10.77
CA VAL A 525 -13.44 1.92 12.11
C VAL A 525 -13.49 0.39 12.22
N GLU A 526 -13.77 -0.30 11.12
CA GLU A 526 -13.90 -1.76 11.09
C GLU A 526 -12.62 -2.43 10.61
N LEU A 527 -12.29 -3.57 11.20
CA LEU A 527 -11.17 -4.39 10.77
C LEU A 527 -11.54 -5.18 9.52
N PHE A 528 -10.75 -5.06 8.46
CA PHE A 528 -10.97 -5.83 7.24
C PHE A 528 -10.48 -7.27 7.41
N ASN A 529 -11.40 -8.24 7.44
CA ASN A 529 -11.04 -9.65 7.68
C ASN A 529 -11.30 -10.56 6.49
N GLU A 530 -10.98 -10.09 5.29
CA GLU A 530 -11.03 -10.87 4.06
C GLU A 530 -9.66 -10.91 3.39
N PHE A 531 -9.44 -11.91 2.55
CA PHE A 531 -8.22 -12.07 1.77
C PHE A 531 -8.55 -12.49 0.35
N GLU A 532 -7.93 -11.80 -0.60
CA GLU A 532 -7.92 -12.12 -2.01
C GLU A 532 -6.45 -12.28 -2.41
N SER A 533 -6.11 -13.46 -2.96
CA SER A 533 -4.75 -13.68 -3.46
C SER A 533 -4.46 -12.73 -4.60
N HIS A 534 -3.24 -12.22 -4.61
CA HIS A 534 -2.76 -11.41 -5.71
C HIS A 534 -2.31 -12.28 -6.89
N PHE A 535 -1.66 -13.40 -6.60
CA PHE A 535 -0.98 -14.22 -7.61
C PHE A 535 -1.85 -15.36 -8.12
N ARG A 536 -2.93 -15.71 -7.40
CA ARG A 536 -3.91 -16.73 -7.82
C ARG A 536 -5.29 -16.10 -8.04
N PRO A 537 -5.95 -16.39 -9.20
CA PRO A 537 -7.17 -15.70 -9.64
C PRO A 537 -8.46 -16.13 -8.94
#